data_AF-A0A4Y8CA82-F1
#
_entry.id   AF-A0A4Y8CA82-F1
#
_cell.length_a   1.000
_cell.length_b   1.000
_cell.length_c   1.000
_cell.angle_alpha   90.00
_cell.angle_beta   90.00
_cell.angle_gamma   90.00
#
_symmetry.space_group_name_H-M   'P 1'
#
loop_
_entity.id
_entity.type
_entity.pdbx_description
1 polymer ?
#
loop_
_entity_poly.entity_id
_entity_poly.type
_entity_poly.pdbx_seq_one_letter_code
_entity_poly.pdbx_strand_id
1 'polypeptide(L)'
;KGLKNKYEEFHHIKLNDEILQYAVIWGKKFFNDKFLPDCAIDLIDELGASFALNPKARKNANLKDLENVLAKMTHHHKMFEFDQNKALMNLKTSLKAKIFGQDEVIDSLVSSLKQSFAG
;
A
#
# COMPACT_ATOMS: atom_id res chain seq x y z
N LYS A 1 18.28 -6.82 8.31
CA LYS A 1 18.29 -8.19 7.74
C LYS A 1 18.44 -9.30 8.78
N GLY A 2 19.04 -9.08 9.96
CA GLY A 2 19.25 -10.16 10.94
C GLY A 2 18.00 -10.77 11.58
N LEU A 3 16.88 -10.04 11.68
CA LEU A 3 15.64 -10.55 12.28
C LEU A 3 14.83 -11.44 11.33
N LYS A 4 15.08 -11.38 10.02
CA LYS A 4 14.29 -12.08 8.99
C LYS A 4 14.12 -13.57 9.30
N ASN A 5 15.24 -14.27 9.52
CA ASN A 5 15.24 -15.72 9.71
C ASN A 5 14.41 -16.13 10.94
N LYS A 6 14.48 -15.34 12.03
CA LYS A 6 13.70 -15.63 13.25
C LYS A 6 12.19 -15.53 12.99
N TYR A 7 11.75 -14.53 12.23
CA TYR A 7 10.34 -14.36 11.87
C TYR A 7 9.86 -15.45 10.89
N GLU A 8 10.70 -15.80 9.92
CA GLU A 8 10.42 -16.88 8.97
C GLU A 8 10.25 -18.23 9.68
N GLU A 9 11.12 -18.53 10.64
CA GLU A 9 11.03 -19.74 11.46
C GLU A 9 9.80 -19.74 12.37
N PHE A 10 9.54 -18.63 13.07
CA PHE A 10 8.45 -18.51 14.03
C PHE A 10 7.07 -18.61 13.35
N HIS A 11 6.88 -17.93 12.23
CA HIS A 11 5.60 -17.92 11.50
C HIS A 11 5.51 -19.01 10.42
N HIS A 12 6.58 -19.79 10.21
CA HIS A 12 6.70 -20.79 9.14
C HIS A 12 6.44 -20.22 7.72
N ILE A 13 6.83 -18.96 7.51
CA ILE A 13 6.70 -18.25 6.22
C ILE A 13 8.07 -17.97 5.60
N LYS A 14 8.08 -17.64 4.31
CA LYS A 14 9.22 -17.07 3.61
C LYS A 14 8.89 -15.64 3.18
N LEU A 15 9.74 -14.71 3.57
CA LEU A 15 9.63 -13.29 3.29
C LEU A 15 10.60 -12.92 2.16
N ASN A 16 10.07 -12.34 1.09
CA ASN A 16 10.92 -11.75 0.05
C ASN A 16 11.56 -10.46 0.56
N ASP A 17 12.76 -10.13 0.08
CA ASP A 17 13.45 -8.90 0.49
C ASP A 17 12.64 -7.64 0.14
N GLU A 18 11.86 -7.68 -0.95
CA GLU A 18 10.91 -6.61 -1.31
C GLU A 18 9.86 -6.38 -0.22
N ILE A 19 9.33 -7.44 0.42
CA ILE A 19 8.32 -7.30 1.48
C ILE A 19 8.91 -6.55 2.67
N LEU A 20 10.16 -6.82 3.02
CA LEU A 20 10.85 -6.13 4.10
C LEU A 20 11.04 -4.65 3.80
N GLN A 21 11.38 -4.31 2.55
CA GLN A 21 11.52 -2.92 2.11
C GLN A 21 10.18 -2.19 2.14
N TYR A 22 9.14 -2.79 1.56
CA TYR A 22 7.81 -2.18 1.53
C TYR A 22 7.18 -2.08 2.91
N ALA A 23 7.45 -3.02 3.83
CA ALA A 23 6.96 -2.93 5.20
C ALA A 23 7.52 -1.69 5.93
N VAL A 24 8.79 -1.33 5.68
CA VAL A 24 9.38 -0.09 6.21
C VAL A 24 8.74 1.15 5.58
N ILE A 25 8.60 1.17 4.25
CA ILE A 25 8.03 2.30 3.52
C ILE A 25 6.57 2.54 3.92
N TRP A 26 5.75 1.49 3.94
CA TRP A 26 4.33 1.56 4.28
C TRP A 26 4.11 1.77 5.77
N GLY A 27 4.94 1.13 6.60
CA GLY A 27 5.03 1.38 8.04
C GLY A 27 5.12 2.87 8.33
N LYS A 28 6.08 3.56 7.72
CA LYS A 28 6.27 5.00 7.93
C LYS A 28 5.18 5.87 7.30
N LYS A 29 4.60 5.44 6.17
CA LYS A 29 3.62 6.23 5.42
C LYS A 29 2.22 6.19 6.01
N PHE A 30 1.80 5.06 6.59
CA PHE A 30 0.41 4.83 6.97
C PHE A 30 0.17 4.74 8.47
N PHE A 31 1.19 4.40 9.27
CA PHE A 31 1.09 4.42 10.73
C PHE A 31 1.64 5.74 11.24
N ASN A 32 0.77 6.75 11.32
CA ASN A 32 1.15 8.13 11.70
C ASN A 32 1.56 8.26 13.18
N ASP A 33 1.06 7.36 14.02
CA ASP A 33 1.25 7.30 15.47
C ASP A 33 2.43 6.42 15.89
N LYS A 34 3.02 5.68 14.94
CA LYS A 34 4.12 4.74 15.22
C LYS A 34 5.42 5.16 14.55
N PHE A 35 6.53 4.76 15.17
CA PHE A 35 7.88 5.02 14.68
C PHE A 35 8.52 3.74 14.12
N LEU A 36 9.49 3.91 13.23
CA LEU A 36 10.35 2.80 12.83
C LEU A 36 11.31 2.44 13.97
N PRO A 37 11.65 1.15 14.15
CA PRO A 37 11.26 -0.01 13.33
C PRO A 37 9.93 -0.66 13.73
N ASP A 38 9.29 -0.20 14.80
CA ASP A 38 8.10 -0.80 15.43
C ASP A 38 6.95 -1.01 14.44
N CYS A 39 6.56 0.04 13.70
CA CYS A 39 5.48 -0.05 12.72
C CYS A 39 5.75 -1.05 11.57
N ALA A 40 7.02 -1.24 11.20
CA ALA A 40 7.38 -2.20 10.18
C ALA A 40 7.36 -3.63 10.73
N ILE A 41 7.76 -3.81 11.98
CA ILE A 41 7.74 -5.10 12.67
C ILE A 41 6.30 -5.56 12.86
N ASP A 42 5.42 -4.69 13.36
CA ASP A 42 4.00 -5.01 13.56
C ASP A 42 3.33 -5.48 12.26
N LEU A 43 3.64 -4.82 11.14
CA LEU A 43 3.08 -5.18 9.84
C LEU A 43 3.57 -6.55 9.36
N ILE A 44 4.83 -6.90 9.65
CA ILE A 44 5.40 -8.21 9.33
C ILE A 44 4.84 -9.30 10.25
N ASP A 45 4.63 -8.99 11.52
CA ASP A 45 4.04 -9.93 12.49
C ASP A 45 2.60 -10.26 12.15
N GLU A 46 1.79 -9.26 11.82
CA GLU A 46 0.40 -9.47 11.38
C GLU A 46 0.34 -10.26 10.07
N LEU A 47 1.29 -10.04 9.16
CA LEU A 47 1.44 -10.86 7.95
C LEU A 47 1.75 -12.32 8.30
N GLY A 48 2.69 -12.56 9.21
CA GLY A 48 3.02 -13.90 9.70
C GLY A 48 1.83 -14.60 10.34
N ALA A 49 1.14 -13.92 11.25
CA ALA A 49 -0.06 -14.42 11.90
C ALA A 49 -1.16 -14.76 10.89
N SER A 50 -1.37 -13.90 9.88
CA SER A 50 -2.36 -14.15 8.82
C SER A 50 -2.06 -15.42 8.01
N PHE A 51 -0.80 -15.81 7.87
CA PHE A 51 -0.41 -17.05 7.20
C PHE A 51 -0.55 -18.26 8.14
N ALA A 52 -0.13 -18.12 9.39
CA ALA A 52 -0.25 -19.17 10.40
C ALA A 52 -1.72 -19.58 10.64
N LEU A 53 -2.65 -18.61 10.58
CA LEU A 53 -4.09 -18.85 10.72
C LEU A 53 -4.75 -19.53 9.51
N ASN A 54 -4.06 -19.64 8.37
CA ASN A 54 -4.59 -20.25 7.16
C ASN A 54 -3.81 -21.53 6.79
N PRO A 55 -4.31 -22.73 7.14
CA PRO A 55 -3.62 -24.00 6.91
C PRO A 55 -3.36 -24.32 5.42
N LYS A 56 -4.09 -23.68 4.51
CA LYS A 56 -3.93 -23.83 3.05
C LYS A 56 -3.07 -22.73 2.45
N ALA A 57 -2.56 -21.79 3.25
CA ALA A 57 -1.70 -20.75 2.76
C ALA A 57 -0.40 -21.35 2.23
N ARG A 58 0.05 -20.79 1.09
CA ARG A 58 1.40 -20.98 0.60
C ARG A 58 2.42 -20.50 1.66
N LYS A 59 3.65 -21.00 1.61
CA LYS A 59 4.72 -20.52 2.52
C LYS A 59 5.33 -19.19 2.09
N ASN A 60 5.33 -18.88 0.80
CA ASN A 60 5.95 -17.66 0.28
C ASN A 60 4.94 -16.51 0.30
N ALA A 61 5.22 -15.48 1.09
CA ALA A 61 4.43 -14.26 1.08
C ALA A 61 4.72 -13.43 -0.18
N ASN A 62 3.73 -12.66 -0.64
CA ASN A 62 3.92 -11.67 -1.69
C ASN A 62 3.47 -10.26 -1.24
N LEU A 63 3.71 -9.25 -2.09
CA LEU A 63 3.34 -7.86 -1.77
C LEU A 63 1.83 -7.64 -1.63
N LYS A 64 1.02 -8.42 -2.33
CA LYS A 64 -0.45 -8.34 -2.23
C LYS A 64 -0.94 -8.83 -0.87
N ASP A 65 -0.26 -9.81 -0.29
CA ASP A 65 -0.57 -10.28 1.06
C ASP A 65 -0.25 -9.18 2.10
N LEU A 66 0.92 -8.53 1.96
CA LEU A 66 1.30 -7.38 2.79
C LEU A 66 0.30 -6.23 2.65
N GLU A 67 -0.19 -5.97 1.44
CA GLU A 67 -1.21 -4.95 1.17
C GLU A 67 -2.52 -5.27 1.87
N ASN A 68 -2.99 -6.52 1.78
CA ASN A 68 -4.23 -6.94 2.43
C ASN A 68 -4.15 -6.77 3.95
N VAL A 69 -2.99 -7.06 4.54
CA VAL A 69 -2.74 -6.88 5.97
C VAL A 69 -2.72 -5.40 6.34
N LEU A 70 -1.99 -4.58 5.58
CA LEU A 70 -1.96 -3.13 5.77
C LEU A 70 -3.37 -2.54 5.70
N ALA A 71 -4.17 -2.93 4.71
CA ALA A 71 -5.54 -2.46 4.53
C ALA A 71 -6.45 -2.85 5.72
N LYS A 72 -6.25 -4.05 6.30
CA LYS A 72 -6.95 -4.47 7.52
C LYS A 72 -6.55 -3.63 8.72
N MET A 73 -5.26 -3.41 8.93
CA MET A 73 -4.74 -2.67 10.11
C MET A 73 -5.07 -1.19 10.06
N THR A 74 -5.04 -0.59 8.87
CA THR A 74 -5.24 0.86 8.68
C THR A 74 -6.68 1.23 8.33
N HIS A 75 -7.55 0.25 8.08
CA HIS A 75 -8.89 0.43 7.53
C HIS A 75 -8.92 1.21 6.19
N HIS A 76 -7.79 1.33 5.49
CA HIS A 76 -7.70 2.00 4.19
C HIS A 76 -7.94 0.98 3.06
N HIS A 77 -9.06 1.13 2.35
CA HIS A 77 -9.63 0.05 1.53
C HIS A 77 -8.88 -0.25 0.21
N LYS A 78 -7.97 0.61 -0.27
CA LYS A 78 -7.18 0.40 -1.49
C LYS A 78 -5.90 1.23 -1.44
N MET A 79 -4.73 0.59 -1.48
CA MET A 79 -3.46 1.32 -1.33
C MET A 79 -2.52 1.16 -2.54
N PHE A 80 -2.60 0.06 -3.31
CA PHE A 80 -1.65 -0.18 -4.42
C PHE A 80 -2.30 -0.71 -5.71
N GLU A 81 -3.25 0.07 -6.25
CA GLU A 81 -3.55 0.05 -7.69
C GLU A 81 -3.85 1.47 -8.21
N PHE A 82 -3.13 2.46 -7.69
CA PHE A 82 -3.12 3.80 -8.27
C PHE A 82 -1.73 4.05 -8.80
N ASP A 83 -1.52 3.72 -10.08
CA ASP A 83 -0.60 4.55 -10.85
C ASP A 83 -1.22 5.95 -10.83
N GLN A 84 -0.80 6.75 -9.85
CA GLN A 84 -1.37 8.08 -9.62
C GLN A 84 -1.23 8.92 -10.90
N ASN A 85 -0.15 8.73 -11.65
CA ASN A 85 0.02 9.34 -12.96
C ASN A 85 -1.06 8.85 -13.94
N LYS A 86 -1.26 7.54 -14.09
CA LYS A 86 -2.32 7.02 -14.97
C LYS A 86 -3.72 7.50 -14.57
N ALA A 87 -4.01 7.59 -13.28
CA ALA A 87 -5.28 8.12 -12.80
C ALA A 87 -5.42 9.63 -13.05
N LEU A 88 -4.37 10.43 -12.80
CA LEU A 88 -4.31 11.86 -13.13
C LEU A 88 -4.42 12.11 -14.64
N MET A 89 -3.87 11.21 -15.46
CA MET A 89 -4.00 11.27 -16.93
C MET A 89 -5.44 10.99 -17.36
N ASN A 90 -6.12 10.04 -16.73
CA ASN A 90 -7.50 9.69 -17.06
C ASN A 90 -8.56 10.58 -16.39
N LEU A 91 -8.20 11.33 -15.34
CA LEU A 91 -9.10 12.14 -14.52
C LEU A 91 -9.90 13.16 -15.36
N LYS A 92 -9.21 13.88 -16.26
CA LYS A 92 -9.84 14.85 -17.17
C LYS A 92 -10.92 14.18 -18.03
N THR A 93 -10.58 13.06 -18.66
CA THR A 93 -11.50 12.31 -19.53
C THR A 93 -12.69 11.77 -18.75
N SER A 94 -12.47 11.25 -17.54
CA SER A 94 -13.54 10.74 -16.68
C SER A 94 -14.51 11.83 -16.20
N LEU A 95 -13.99 13.02 -15.87
CA LEU A 95 -14.81 14.14 -15.43
C LEU A 95 -15.64 14.73 -16.58
N LYS A 96 -15.04 14.93 -17.76
CA LYS A 96 -15.75 15.42 -18.96
C LYS A 96 -16.83 14.45 -19.46
N ALA A 97 -16.65 13.14 -19.23
CA ALA A 97 -17.66 12.13 -19.57
C ALA A 97 -18.91 12.17 -18.66
N LYS A 98 -18.80 12.77 -17.46
CA LYS A 98 -19.87 12.82 -16.45
C LYS A 98 -20.47 14.21 -16.26
N ILE A 99 -19.69 15.25 -16.54
CA ILE A 99 -20.06 16.66 -16.35
C ILE A 99 -19.94 17.35 -17.70
N PHE A 100 -21.06 17.85 -18.21
CA PHE A 100 -21.13 18.52 -19.51
C PHE A 100 -21.22 20.04 -19.33
N GLY A 101 -20.52 20.80 -20.19
CA GLY A 101 -20.60 22.26 -20.25
C GLY A 101 -19.74 23.02 -19.23
N GLN A 102 -18.90 22.33 -18.46
CA GLN A 102 -18.02 22.92 -17.42
C GLN A 102 -16.54 22.59 -17.68
N ASP A 103 -16.16 22.51 -18.95
CA ASP A 103 -14.85 22.08 -19.41
C ASP A 103 -13.71 22.94 -18.84
N GLU A 104 -13.93 24.25 -18.73
CA GLU A 104 -12.94 25.21 -18.21
C GLU A 104 -12.63 24.96 -16.73
N VAL A 105 -13.66 24.69 -15.93
CA VAL A 105 -13.53 24.38 -14.49
C VAL A 105 -12.83 23.04 -14.29
N ILE A 106 -13.20 22.03 -15.09
CA ILE A 106 -12.56 20.71 -15.06
C ILE A 106 -11.07 20.83 -15.40
N ASP A 107 -10.73 21.61 -16.42
CA ASP A 107 -9.34 21.80 -16.85
C ASP A 107 -8.50 22.56 -15.80
N SER A 108 -9.08 23.57 -15.14
CA SER A 108 -8.45 24.31 -14.04
C SER A 108 -8.22 23.45 -12.78
N LEU A 109 -9.19 22.62 -12.41
CA LEU A 109 -9.06 21.70 -11.28
C LEU A 109 -7.99 20.64 -11.54
N VAL A 110 -7.98 20.05 -12.74
CA VAL A 110 -7.00 19.02 -13.10
C VAL A 110 -5.58 19.58 -13.18
N SER A 111 -5.38 20.81 -13.68
CA SER A 111 -4.06 21.43 -13.74
C SER A 111 -3.53 21.75 -12.34
N SER A 112 -4.37 22.29 -11.46
CA SER A 112 -4.03 22.60 -10.07
C SER A 112 -3.64 21.33 -9.30
N LEU A 113 -4.39 20.24 -9.49
CA LEU A 113 -4.02 18.94 -8.92
C LEU A 113 -2.66 18.47 -9.45
N LYS A 114 -2.47 18.45 -10.78
CA LYS A 114 -1.20 18.00 -11.40
C LYS A 114 0.00 18.78 -10.87
N GLN A 115 -0.15 20.09 -10.66
CA GLN A 115 0.91 20.93 -10.11
C GLN A 115 1.21 20.60 -8.65
N SER A 116 0.19 20.37 -7.81
CA SER A 116 0.37 19.97 -6.42
C SER A 116 1.06 18.60 -6.26
N PHE A 117 0.92 17.71 -7.23
CA PHE A 117 1.54 16.37 -7.21
C PHE A 117 2.94 16.32 -7.87
N ALA A 118 3.33 17.36 -8.62
CA ALA A 118 4.65 17.47 -9.26
C ALA A 118 5.68 18.23 -8.41
N GLY A 119 5.27 18.76 -7.25
CA GLY A 119 6.13 19.41 -6.26
C GLY A 119 6.72 18.45 -5.25
#